data_AF-A0A7J7L807-F1
#
_entry.id   AF-A0A7J7L807-F1
#
_cell.length_a   1.000
_cell.length_b   1.000
_cell.length_c   1.000
_cell.angle_alpha   90.00
_cell.angle_beta   90.00
_cell.angle_gamma   90.00
#
_symmetry.space_group_name_H-M   'P 1'
#
loop_
_entity.id
_entity.type
_entity.pdbx_description
1 polymer ?
#
loop_
_entity_poly.entity_id
_entity_poly.type
_entity_poly.pdbx_seq_one_letter_code
_entity_poly.pdbx_strand_id
1 'polypeptide(L)'
;METFKWSFCILFSRLIRLPSLNKRVALVPWADILNHSCGVETFLDYDKSSQADRPYQPGEQVFISYEKKSNGELLLSYGFVPKEGTNPSDSADLSVSLNKTDVCYKEKLEVLRKHGLSA
;
A
#
# COMPACT_ATOMS: atom_id res chain seq x y z
N MET A 1 -2.61 18.90 -21.11
CA MET A 1 -1.67 17.98 -20.42
C MET A 1 -1.75 18.12 -18.91
N GLU A 2 -1.72 19.33 -18.34
CA GLU A 2 -1.81 19.54 -16.88
C GLU A 2 -3.06 18.95 -16.23
N THR A 3 -4.26 19.22 -16.75
CA THR A 3 -5.51 18.66 -16.22
C THR A 3 -5.49 17.13 -16.18
N PHE A 4 -4.89 16.49 -17.18
CA PHE A 4 -4.77 15.04 -17.24
C PHE A 4 -3.86 14.51 -16.12
N LYS A 5 -2.68 15.11 -15.95
CA LYS A 5 -1.76 14.76 -14.87
C LYS A 5 -2.40 14.97 -13.50
N TRP A 6 -3.06 16.10 -13.31
CA TRP A 6 -3.76 16.42 -12.07
C TRP A 6 -4.84 15.37 -11.75
N SER A 7 -5.70 15.04 -12.72
CA SER A 7 -6.73 14.01 -12.55
C SER A 7 -6.12 12.65 -12.20
N PHE A 8 -5.02 12.26 -12.83
CA PHE A 8 -4.30 11.03 -12.48
C PHE A 8 -3.75 11.06 -11.04
N CYS A 9 -3.14 12.16 -10.61
CA CYS A 9 -2.67 12.31 -9.23
C CYS A 9 -3.82 12.20 -8.22
N ILE A 10 -4.99 12.78 -8.51
CA ILE A 10 -6.17 12.64 -7.66
C ILE A 10 -6.60 11.17 -7.58
N LEU A 11 -6.69 10.47 -8.71
CA LEU A 11 -7.09 9.06 -8.71
C LEU A 11 -6.10 8.18 -7.93
N PHE A 12 -4.79 8.34 -8.12
CA PHE A 12 -3.81 7.52 -7.41
C PHE A 12 -3.79 7.78 -5.90
N SER A 13 -3.90 9.06 -5.49
CA SER A 13 -3.75 9.43 -4.09
C SER A 13 -5.05 9.34 -3.26
N ARG A 14 -6.23 9.30 -3.89
CA ARG A 14 -7.54 9.38 -3.20
C ARG A 14 -8.54 8.29 -3.54
N LEU A 15 -8.24 7.40 -4.49
CA LEU A 15 -9.12 6.25 -4.73
C LEU A 15 -9.09 5.29 -3.54
N ILE A 16 -10.28 4.96 -3.05
CA ILE A 16 -10.47 4.01 -1.95
C ILE A 16 -11.05 2.73 -2.52
N ARG A 17 -10.41 1.60 -2.20
CA ARG A 17 -10.98 0.28 -2.45
C ARG A 17 -11.96 -0.04 -1.31
N LEU A 18 -13.20 -0.37 -1.66
CA LEU A 18 -14.28 -0.68 -0.72
C LEU A 18 -14.56 -2.19 -0.75
N PRO A 19 -13.99 -2.99 0.19
CA PRO A 19 -14.16 -4.43 0.20
C PRO A 19 -15.62 -4.88 0.19
N SER A 20 -16.49 -4.23 0.98
CA SER A 20 -17.90 -4.58 1.09
C SER A 20 -18.71 -4.32 -0.19
N LEU A 21 -18.19 -3.49 -1.12
CA LEU A 21 -18.81 -3.23 -2.42
C LEU A 21 -18.16 -4.01 -3.57
N ASN A 22 -17.85 -5.30 -3.35
CA ASN A 22 -17.15 -6.16 -4.31
C ASN A 22 -15.79 -5.57 -4.75
N LYS A 23 -15.05 -4.99 -3.80
CA LYS A 23 -13.74 -4.35 -4.04
C LYS A 23 -13.79 -3.23 -5.08
N ARG A 24 -14.95 -2.59 -5.26
CA ARG A 24 -15.09 -1.39 -6.09
C ARG A 24 -14.14 -0.30 -5.59
N VAL A 25 -13.74 0.55 -6.53
CA VAL A 25 -12.83 1.65 -6.29
C VAL A 25 -13.57 2.96 -6.57
N ALA A 26 -13.56 3.87 -5.60
CA ALA A 26 -14.33 5.12 -5.68
C ALA A 26 -13.57 6.28 -5.02
N LEU A 27 -13.87 7.50 -5.46
CA LEU A 27 -13.60 8.70 -4.68
C LEU A 27 -14.73 8.83 -3.65
N VAL A 28 -14.36 8.91 -2.37
CA VAL A 28 -15.32 8.98 -1.26
C VAL A 28 -15.09 10.31 -0.55
N PRO A 29 -15.85 11.37 -0.90
CA PRO A 29 -15.71 12.67 -0.27
C PRO A 29 -15.81 12.57 1.25
N TRP A 30 -15.06 13.42 1.96
CA TRP A 30 -14.92 13.43 3.43
C TRP A 30 -14.14 12.25 4.03
N ALA A 31 -14.18 11.08 3.41
CA ALA A 31 -13.38 9.96 3.86
C ALA A 31 -11.94 10.09 3.33
N ASP A 32 -11.79 10.58 2.11
CA ASP A 32 -10.51 10.77 1.42
C ASP A 32 -9.64 11.93 1.95
N ILE A 33 -10.14 12.75 2.88
CA ILE A 33 -9.36 13.79 3.57
C ILE A 33 -8.56 13.25 4.77
N LEU A 34 -8.88 12.04 5.25
CA LEU A 34 -8.18 11.42 6.39
C LEU A 34 -6.77 11.02 5.97
N ASN A 35 -5.77 11.43 6.74
CA ASN A 35 -4.38 11.15 6.43
C ASN A 35 -3.93 9.77 6.89
N HIS A 36 -2.81 9.30 6.34
CA HIS A 36 -2.18 8.06 6.75
C HIS A 36 -1.39 8.21 8.05
N SER A 37 -1.45 7.19 8.91
CA SER A 37 -0.44 6.94 9.94
C SER A 37 -0.05 5.47 9.96
N CYS A 38 1.26 5.19 10.05
CA CYS A 38 1.78 3.82 10.14
C CYS A 38 1.39 3.11 11.44
N GLY A 39 0.91 3.85 12.45
CA GLY A 39 0.44 3.31 13.72
C GLY A 39 -1.06 2.96 13.74
N VAL A 40 -1.77 3.12 12.62
CA VAL A 40 -3.21 2.87 12.52
C VAL A 40 -3.48 1.69 11.58
N GLU A 41 -4.34 0.78 12.01
CA GLU A 41 -4.77 -0.39 11.22
C GLU A 41 -6.18 -0.23 10.61
N THR A 42 -6.96 0.72 11.11
CA THR A 42 -8.32 0.98 10.61
C THR A 42 -8.31 1.50 9.17
N PHE A 43 -9.15 0.93 8.32
CA PHE A 43 -9.39 1.34 6.94
C PHE A 43 -10.87 1.65 6.70
N LEU A 44 -11.15 2.39 5.63
CA LEU A 44 -12.50 2.78 5.25
C LEU A 44 -13.22 1.66 4.49
N ASP A 45 -14.48 1.42 4.83
CA ASP A 45 -15.38 0.51 4.11
C ASP A 45 -16.83 1.00 4.17
N TYR A 46 -17.67 0.60 3.22
CA TYR A 46 -19.01 1.16 3.02
C TYR A 46 -20.04 0.75 4.09
N ASP A 47 -20.02 -0.52 4.50
CA ASP A 47 -21.10 -1.11 5.34
C ASP A 47 -20.73 -1.33 6.80
N LYS A 48 -19.50 -0.97 7.20
CA LYS A 48 -19.12 -0.98 8.61
C LYS A 48 -19.20 0.44 9.11
N SER A 49 -19.96 0.67 10.17
CA SER A 49 -19.84 1.90 10.97
C SER A 49 -18.34 2.12 11.19
N SER A 50 -17.76 3.13 10.55
CA SER A 50 -16.32 3.34 10.60
C SER A 50 -16.00 3.69 12.05
N GLN A 51 -15.37 2.74 12.75
CA GLN A 51 -15.00 2.90 14.15
C GLN A 51 -13.60 3.48 14.20
N ALA A 52 -13.42 4.47 15.06
CA ALA A 52 -12.10 4.94 15.40
C ALA A 52 -11.28 3.77 15.98
N ASP A 53 -10.00 3.69 15.61
CA ASP A 53 -9.04 2.72 16.15
C ASP A 53 -8.81 2.91 17.65
N ARG A 54 -9.03 4.13 18.15
CA ARG A 54 -8.80 4.56 19.53
C ARG A 54 -9.65 5.78 19.87
N PRO A 55 -9.79 6.16 21.16
CA PRO A 55 -10.33 7.46 21.52
C PRO A 55 -9.43 8.61 21.00
N TYR A 56 -10.07 9.67 20.52
CA TYR A 56 -9.43 10.90 20.07
C TYR A 56 -9.82 12.07 20.97
N GLN A 57 -8.88 12.96 21.26
CA GLN A 57 -9.15 14.20 21.99
C GLN A 57 -9.62 15.32 21.05
N PRO A 58 -10.39 16.32 21.53
CA PRO A 58 -10.70 17.51 20.74
C PRO A 58 -9.43 18.19 20.22
N GLY A 59 -9.38 18.44 18.90
CA GLY A 59 -8.21 19.00 18.22
C GLY A 59 -7.17 17.98 17.77
N GLU A 60 -7.31 16.71 18.14
CA GLU A 60 -6.46 15.63 17.65
C GLU A 60 -6.85 15.22 16.23
N GLN A 61 -5.86 14.99 15.38
CA GLN A 61 -6.09 14.54 14.02
C GLN A 61 -6.46 13.04 13.99
N VAL A 62 -7.54 12.73 13.27
CA VAL A 62 -7.96 11.35 12.98
C VAL A 62 -7.18 10.82 11.77
N PHE A 63 -6.60 9.64 11.92
CA PHE A 63 -5.82 8.98 10.88
C PHE A 63 -6.47 7.66 10.45
N ILE A 64 -6.11 7.18 9.27
CA ILE A 64 -6.44 5.84 8.77
C ILE A 64 -5.17 5.14 8.26
N SER A 65 -5.28 3.84 8.03
CA SER A 65 -4.30 3.07 7.29
C SER A 65 -4.54 3.20 5.79
N TYR A 66 -3.51 3.52 5.02
CA TYR A 66 -3.53 3.41 3.55
C TYR A 66 -3.03 2.01 3.13
N GLU A 67 -3.21 1.00 3.99
CA GLU A 67 -2.62 -0.33 3.91
C GLU A 67 -1.12 -0.37 4.29
N LYS A 68 -0.58 -1.60 4.37
CA LYS A 68 0.84 -1.89 4.63
C LYS A 68 1.64 -1.70 3.35
N LYS A 69 2.07 -0.46 3.09
CA LYS A 69 2.83 -0.06 1.90
C LYS A 69 4.26 0.34 2.26
N SER A 70 5.19 0.11 1.34
CA SER A 70 6.55 0.59 1.45
C SER A 70 6.63 2.12 1.31
N ASN A 71 7.73 2.73 1.73
CA ASN A 71 7.93 4.16 1.52
C ASN A 71 7.99 4.52 0.03
N GLY A 72 8.51 3.63 -0.82
CA GLY A 72 8.50 3.80 -2.27
C GLY A 72 7.08 3.82 -2.85
N GLU A 73 6.21 2.91 -2.41
CA GLU A 73 4.80 2.88 -2.82
C GLU A 73 4.04 4.12 -2.36
N LEU A 74 4.26 4.58 -1.13
CA LEU A 74 3.65 5.80 -0.58
C LEU A 74 4.09 7.05 -1.33
N LEU A 75 5.38 7.16 -1.65
CA LEU A 75 5.90 8.28 -2.42
C LEU A 75 5.30 8.34 -3.82
N LEU A 76 5.30 7.20 -4.53
CA LEU A 76 4.83 7.15 -5.92
C LEU A 76 3.32 7.30 -6.05
N SER A 77 2.54 6.76 -5.11
CA SER A 77 1.07 6.71 -5.20
C SER A 77 0.38 7.85 -4.46
N TYR A 78 0.99 8.35 -3.37
CA TYR A 78 0.37 9.33 -2.47
C TYR A 78 1.19 10.62 -2.30
N GLY A 79 2.43 10.68 -2.81
CA GLY A 79 3.23 11.91 -2.81
C GLY A 79 3.85 12.27 -1.47
N PHE A 80 4.02 11.32 -0.55
CA PHE A 80 4.69 11.56 0.73
C PHE A 80 5.52 10.35 1.19
N VAL A 81 6.44 10.59 2.12
CA VAL A 81 7.20 9.54 2.81
C VAL A 81 7.01 9.74 4.32
N PRO A 82 6.65 8.69 5.08
CA PRO A 82 6.68 8.71 6.54
C PRO A 82 8.04 9.11 7.11
N LYS A 83 8.09 9.47 8.39
CA LYS A 83 9.37 9.75 9.05
C LYS A 83 10.26 8.50 9.04
N GLU A 84 11.56 8.71 8.90
CA GLU A 84 12.54 7.63 8.92
C GLU A 84 12.36 6.73 10.16
N GLY A 85 12.34 5.41 9.94
CA GLY A 85 12.16 4.41 10.98
C GLY A 85 10.73 4.25 11.52
N THR A 86 9.74 4.99 11.01
CA THR A 86 8.35 4.90 11.53
C THR A 86 7.42 4.03 10.70
N ASN A 87 7.81 3.64 9.48
CA ASN A 87 7.02 2.72 8.65
C ASN A 87 7.54 1.27 8.82
N PRO A 88 6.83 0.41 9.56
CA PRO A 88 7.24 -0.98 9.75
C PRO A 88 7.06 -1.84 8.50
N SER A 89 6.36 -1.33 7.48
CA SER A 89 6.13 -2.01 6.19
C SER A 89 7.10 -1.53 5.11
N ASP A 90 8.11 -0.72 5.46
CA ASP A 90 9.09 -0.26 4.49
C ASP A 90 9.92 -1.42 3.91
N SER A 91 10.11 -1.41 2.60
CA SER A 91 10.72 -2.50 1.85
C SER A 91 11.22 -2.03 0.49
N ALA A 92 12.07 -2.85 -0.12
CA ALA A 92 12.56 -2.64 -1.48
C ALA A 92 12.58 -3.98 -2.23
N ASP A 93 12.30 -3.91 -3.53
CA ASP A 93 12.33 -5.09 -4.39
C ASP A 93 13.77 -5.46 -4.73
N LEU A 94 14.14 -6.72 -4.44
CA LEU A 94 15.40 -7.31 -4.85
C LEU A 94 15.15 -8.39 -5.89
N SER A 95 15.52 -8.11 -7.14
CA SER A 95 15.46 -9.10 -8.20
C SER A 95 16.68 -10.03 -8.14
N VAL A 96 16.42 -11.32 -7.97
CA VAL A 96 17.44 -12.38 -7.98
C VAL A 96 17.09 -13.38 -9.07
N SER A 97 18.11 -13.92 -9.73
CA SER A 97 17.93 -14.96 -10.75
C SER A 97 19.06 -15.98 -10.65
N LEU A 98 18.79 -17.19 -11.15
CA LEU A 98 19.83 -18.20 -11.27
C LEU A 98 20.75 -17.86 -12.45
N ASN A 99 22.06 -17.89 -12.19
CA ASN A 99 23.03 -17.79 -13.26
C ASN A 99 22.96 -19.03 -14.16
N LYS A 100 22.63 -18.84 -15.44
CA LYS A 100 22.49 -19.93 -16.42
C LYS A 100 23.79 -20.70 -16.71
N THR A 101 24.95 -20.11 -16.40
CA THR A 101 26.25 -20.79 -16.56
C THR A 101 26.70 -21.53 -15.30
N ASP A 102 25.92 -21.50 -14.23
CA ASP A 102 26.19 -22.25 -13.00
C ASP A 102 26.16 -23.76 -13.29
N VAL A 103 27.21 -24.47 -12.87
CA VAL A 103 27.33 -25.92 -13.07
C VAL A 103 26.17 -26.70 -12.45
N CYS A 104 25.56 -26.16 -11.39
CA CYS A 104 24.41 -26.73 -10.70
C CYS A 104 23.08 -26.04 -11.08
N TYR A 105 23.01 -25.33 -12.22
CA TYR A 105 21.81 -24.57 -12.61
C TYR A 105 20.56 -25.45 -12.65
N LYS A 106 20.66 -26.66 -13.21
CA LYS A 106 19.50 -27.56 -13.38
C LYS A 106 18.97 -28.03 -12.02
N GLU A 107 19.87 -28.38 -11.11
CA GLU A 107 19.59 -28.84 -9.76
C GLU A 107 18.96 -27.71 -8.94
N LYS A 108 19.54 -26.51 -8.99
CA LYS A 108 19.00 -25.31 -8.33
C LYS A 108 17.59 -24.98 -8.85
N LEU A 109 17.39 -25.03 -10.17
CA LEU A 109 16.09 -24.78 -10.79
C LEU A 109 15.04 -25.82 -10.37
N GLU A 110 15.42 -27.10 -10.30
CA GLU A 110 14.53 -28.16 -9.84
C GLU A 110 14.12 -27.97 -8.37
N VAL A 111 15.07 -27.59 -7.51
CA VAL A 111 14.79 -27.30 -6.10
C VAL A 111 13.85 -26.10 -5.95
N LEU A 112 14.06 -25.02 -6.71
CA LEU A 112 13.15 -23.85 -6.70
C LEU A 112 11.73 -24.28 -7.08
N ARG A 113 11.58 -25.05 -8.17
CA ARG A 113 10.27 -25.54 -8.61
C ARG A 113 9.58 -26.43 -7.59
N LYS A 114 10.33 -27.32 -6.92
CA LYS A 114 9.78 -28.16 -5.83
C LYS A 114 9.21 -27.33 -4.68
N HIS A 115 9.73 -26.13 -4.45
CA HIS A 115 9.24 -25.20 -3.44
C HIS A 115 8.27 -24.14 -4.00
N GLY A 116 7.80 -24.29 -5.24
CA GLY A 116 6.87 -23.35 -5.87
C GLY A 116 7.48 -22.01 -6.26
N LEU A 117 8.80 -21.91 -6.32
CA LEU A 117 9.54 -20.71 -6.70
C LEU A 117 9.92 -20.73 -8.18
N SER A 118 9.88 -19.57 -8.82
CA SER A 118 10.41 -19.35 -10.18
C SER A 118 11.86 -18.88 -10.14
N ALA A 119 12.61 -19.18 -11.19
CA ALA A 119 13.96 -18.67 -11.44
C ALA A 119 13.97 -17.62 -12.55
#